data_AF-A0A0J6L8W4-F1
#
_entry.id   AF-A0A0J6L8W4-F1
#
_cell.length_a   1.000
_cell.length_b   1.000
_cell.length_c   1.000
_cell.angle_alpha   90.00
_cell.angle_beta   90.00
_cell.angle_gamma   90.00
#
_symmetry.space_group_name_H-M   'P 1'
#
loop_
_entity.id
_entity.type
_entity.pdbx_description
1 polymer ?
#
loop_
_entity_poly.entity_id
_entity_poly.type
_entity_poly.pdbx_seq_one_letter_code
_entity_poly.pdbx_strand_id
1 'polypeptide(L)'
;MQYIFLKSLVNDPVKLAELKKAGITDGNIELMKQGRPPVGWQVHHNLPLDDGGTNAFENLTLIQNHPYHKAITNTQRTLTRHLQDGDSADISWPIPKYNIYPKGE
;
A
#
# COMPACT_ATOMS: atom_id res chain seq x y z
N MET A 1 6.66 6.57 10.65
CA MET A 1 5.86 6.84 9.44
C MET A 1 4.92 5.67 9.12
N GLN A 2 5.38 4.51 8.62
CA GLN A 2 4.49 3.35 8.40
C GLN A 2 3.72 2.93 9.65
N TYR A 3 4.38 2.88 10.82
CA TYR A 3 3.70 2.58 12.08
C TYR A 3 2.64 3.61 12.50
N ILE A 4 2.81 4.89 12.13
CA ILE A 4 1.85 5.96 12.43
C ILE A 4 0.67 5.84 11.47
N PHE A 5 0.95 5.54 10.20
CA PHE A 5 -0.07 5.29 9.18
C PHE A 5 -0.98 4.10 9.56
N LEU A 6 -0.40 2.99 10.01
CA LEU A 6 -1.20 1.84 10.47
C LEU A 6 -2.10 2.22 11.65
N LYS A 7 -1.57 2.99 12.62
CA LYS A 7 -2.34 3.49 13.75
C LYS A 7 -3.44 4.47 13.32
N SER A 8 -3.19 5.34 12.34
CA SER A 8 -4.21 6.28 11.86
C SER A 8 -5.38 5.55 11.19
N LEU A 9 -5.11 4.45 10.47
CA LEU A 9 -6.17 3.64 9.85
C LEU A 9 -7.09 2.98 10.89
N VAL A 10 -6.56 2.49 12.00
CA VAL A 10 -7.39 1.84 13.05
C VAL A 10 -8.03 2.83 14.02
N ASN A 11 -7.53 4.06 14.10
CA ASN A 11 -8.09 5.12 14.93
C ASN A 11 -9.20 5.93 14.22
N ASP A 12 -9.31 5.81 12.90
CA ASP A 12 -10.42 6.37 12.13
C ASP A 12 -11.55 5.31 12.04
N PRO A 13 -12.78 5.62 12.52
CA PRO A 13 -13.87 4.65 12.54
C PRO A 13 -14.35 4.24 11.15
N VAL A 14 -14.27 5.14 10.15
CA VAL A 14 -14.62 4.84 8.76
C VAL A 14 -13.60 3.89 8.17
N LYS A 15 -12.30 4.17 8.37
CA LYS A 15 -11.22 3.28 7.92
C LYS A 15 -11.24 1.94 8.63
N LEU A 16 -11.52 1.90 9.93
CA LEU A 16 -11.67 0.66 10.67
C LEU A 16 -12.77 -0.23 10.10
N ALA A 17 -13.91 0.35 9.70
CA ALA A 17 -14.98 -0.37 9.02
C ALA A 17 -14.53 -0.90 7.64
N GLU A 18 -13.78 -0.11 6.87
CA GLU A 18 -13.18 -0.53 5.59
C GLU A 18 -12.20 -1.70 5.79
N LEU A 19 -11.31 -1.64 6.78
CA LEU A 19 -10.36 -2.73 7.10
C LEU A 19 -11.08 -4.04 7.42
N LYS A 20 -12.17 -3.96 8.20
CA LYS A 20 -12.99 -5.14 8.54
C LYS A 20 -13.68 -5.72 7.32
N LYS A 21 -14.25 -4.89 6.46
CA LYS A 21 -14.85 -5.32 5.18
C LYS A 21 -13.81 -5.95 4.25
N ALA A 22 -12.59 -5.45 4.25
CA ALA A 22 -11.47 -6.01 3.50
C ALA A 22 -10.95 -7.36 4.07
N GLY A 23 -11.58 -7.89 5.14
CA GLY A 23 -11.24 -9.18 5.73
C GLY A 23 -10.08 -9.13 6.74
N ILE A 24 -9.68 -7.95 7.21
CA ILE A 24 -8.68 -7.83 8.27
C ILE A 24 -9.33 -8.23 9.60
N THR A 25 -8.79 -9.30 10.20
CA THR A 25 -9.28 -9.88 11.46
C THR A 25 -9.00 -8.96 12.65
N ASP A 26 -9.78 -9.10 13.73
CA ASP A 26 -9.55 -8.31 14.95
C ASP A 26 -8.12 -8.52 15.53
N GLY A 27 -7.57 -9.72 15.43
CA GLY A 27 -6.17 -9.99 15.82
C GLY A 27 -5.15 -9.18 14.99
N ASN A 28 -5.41 -9.01 13.69
CA ASN A 28 -4.60 -8.14 12.84
C ASN A 28 -4.83 -6.65 13.12
N ILE A 29 -6.03 -6.25 13.53
CA ILE A 29 -6.30 -4.89 13.99
C ILE A 29 -5.47 -4.57 15.25
N GLU A 30 -5.33 -5.52 16.18
CA GLU A 30 -4.47 -5.33 17.36
C GLU A 30 -2.99 -5.16 16.99
N LEU A 31 -2.50 -5.88 15.98
CA LEU A 31 -1.16 -5.64 15.43
C LEU A 31 -1.03 -4.21 14.90
N MET A 32 -2.01 -3.73 14.15
CA MET A 32 -2.02 -2.37 13.58
C MET A 32 -2.06 -1.28 14.67
N LYS A 33 -2.80 -1.49 15.77
CA LYS A 33 -2.79 -0.59 16.94
C LYS A 33 -1.39 -0.48 17.57
N GLN A 34 -0.58 -1.53 17.48
CA GLN A 34 0.82 -1.53 17.89
C GLN A 34 1.75 -0.93 16.81
N GLY A 35 1.22 -0.55 15.66
CA GLY A 35 1.97 -0.05 14.51
C GLY A 35 2.66 -1.14 13.70
N ARG A 36 2.20 -2.39 13.82
CA ARG A 36 2.72 -3.56 13.08
C ARG A 36 1.77 -3.91 11.93
N PRO A 37 2.30 -4.29 10.76
CA PRO A 37 1.45 -4.66 9.63
C PRO A 37 0.64 -5.93 9.94
N PRO A 38 -0.61 -6.04 9.44
CA PRO A 38 -1.38 -7.29 9.46
C PRO A 38 -0.62 -8.43 8.78
N VAL A 39 -0.87 -9.66 9.23
CA VAL A 39 -0.36 -10.84 8.53
C VAL A 39 -0.95 -10.89 7.12
N GLY A 40 -0.08 -10.97 6.11
CA GLY A 40 -0.46 -11.01 4.71
C GLY A 40 -0.69 -9.64 4.06
N TRP A 41 -0.36 -8.55 4.74
CA TRP A 41 -0.48 -7.18 4.22
C TRP A 41 0.81 -6.38 4.43
N GLN A 42 1.00 -5.35 3.61
CA GLN A 42 2.16 -4.44 3.65
C GLN A 42 1.73 -2.98 3.40
N VAL A 43 2.52 -2.03 3.88
CA VAL A 43 2.38 -0.63 3.50
C VAL A 43 3.20 -0.41 2.22
N HIS A 44 2.54 0.07 1.18
CA HIS A 44 3.10 0.34 -0.13
C HIS A 44 3.09 1.84 -0.41
N HIS A 45 4.16 2.34 -1.04
CA HIS A 45 4.21 3.68 -1.59
C HIS A 45 3.56 3.69 -2.98
N ASN A 46 2.55 4.52 -3.17
CA ASN A 46 1.81 4.63 -4.42
C ASN A 46 2.71 5.14 -5.56
N LEU A 47 3.39 6.27 -5.32
CA LEU A 47 4.51 6.75 -6.12
C LEU A 47 5.82 6.34 -5.41
N PRO A 48 6.76 5.67 -6.10
CA PRO A 48 8.06 5.30 -5.54
C PRO A 48 8.86 6.51 -5.07
N LEU A 49 9.67 6.35 -4.01
CA LEU A 49 10.46 7.45 -3.44
C LEU A 49 11.53 8.00 -4.41
N ASP A 50 12.07 7.12 -5.26
CA ASP A 50 13.03 7.43 -6.32
C ASP A 50 12.40 8.17 -7.51
N ASP A 51 11.08 8.20 -7.60
CA ASP A 51 10.31 8.90 -8.64
C ASP A 51 9.45 10.04 -8.07
N GLY A 52 9.93 10.68 -6.99
CA GLY A 52 9.28 11.85 -6.37
C GLY A 52 8.17 11.52 -5.37
N GLY A 53 7.97 10.24 -5.06
CA GLY A 53 7.09 9.80 -3.99
C GLY A 53 7.49 10.36 -2.63
N THR A 54 6.50 10.55 -1.75
CA THR A 54 6.72 11.06 -0.40
C THR A 54 6.25 10.08 0.67
N ASN A 55 6.52 10.44 1.91
CA ASN A 55 6.12 9.70 3.10
C ASN A 55 4.77 10.16 3.69
N ALA A 56 4.09 11.06 2.97
CA ALA A 56 2.77 11.53 3.34
C ALA A 56 1.73 10.42 3.17
N PHE A 57 0.67 10.44 3.97
CA PHE A 57 -0.27 9.31 4.04
C PHE A 57 -1.06 9.13 2.75
N GLU A 58 -1.25 10.20 1.99
CA GLU A 58 -1.88 10.18 0.66
C GLU A 58 -1.06 9.35 -0.35
N ASN A 59 0.25 9.21 -0.13
CA ASN A 59 1.13 8.37 -0.94
C ASN A 59 1.27 6.94 -0.39
N LEU A 60 0.54 6.57 0.67
CA LEU A 60 0.65 5.26 1.31
C LEU A 60 -0.65 4.46 1.19
N THR A 61 -0.51 3.18 0.87
CA THR A 61 -1.60 2.22 0.80
C THR A 61 -1.26 0.97 1.60
N LEU A 62 -2.15 0.56 2.51
CA LEU A 62 -2.13 -0.78 3.08
C LEU A 62 -2.68 -1.75 2.04
N ILE A 63 -1.84 -2.65 1.55
CA ILE A 63 -2.16 -3.55 0.44
C ILE A 63 -1.97 -5.01 0.85
N GLN A 64 -2.88 -5.88 0.42
CA GLN A 64 -2.74 -7.32 0.62
C GLN A 64 -1.62 -7.88 -0.28
N ASN A 65 -0.73 -8.68 0.31
CA ASN A 65 0.49 -9.15 -0.33
C ASN A 65 0.21 -9.95 -1.60
N HIS A 66 -0.80 -10.81 -1.54
CA HIS A 66 -1.23 -11.64 -2.67
C HIS A 66 -2.74 -11.50 -2.91
N PRO A 67 -3.17 -11.35 -4.18
CA PRO A 67 -2.35 -11.21 -5.39
C PRO A 67 -1.80 -9.79 -5.64
N TYR A 68 -2.28 -8.79 -4.89
CA TYR A 68 -2.26 -7.40 -5.35
C TYR A 68 -0.88 -6.73 -5.28
N HIS A 69 -0.20 -6.77 -4.14
CA HIS A 69 1.13 -6.17 -4.03
C HIS A 69 2.09 -6.81 -5.05
N LYS A 70 2.05 -8.14 -5.18
CA LYS A 70 2.82 -8.87 -6.19
C LYS A 70 2.52 -8.42 -7.62
N ALA A 71 1.25 -8.18 -7.96
CA ALA A 71 0.86 -7.71 -9.29
C ALA A 71 1.42 -6.31 -9.60
N ILE A 72 1.41 -5.40 -8.62
CA ILE A 72 1.97 -4.05 -8.78
C ILE A 72 3.48 -4.13 -8.99
N THR A 73 4.22 -4.77 -8.07
CA THR A 73 5.68 -4.88 -8.18
C THR A 73 6.12 -5.56 -9.48
N ASN A 74 5.41 -6.60 -9.92
CA ASN A 74 5.72 -7.28 -11.17
C ASN A 74 5.46 -6.40 -12.39
N THR A 75 4.38 -5.61 -12.38
CA THR A 75 4.08 -4.64 -13.44
C THR A 75 5.17 -3.59 -13.51
N GLN A 76 5.53 -2.99 -12.38
CA GLN A 76 6.63 -2.01 -12.30
C GLN A 76 7.92 -2.57 -12.89
N ARG A 77 8.35 -3.75 -12.42
CA ARG A 77 9.54 -4.43 -12.94
C ARG A 77 9.44 -4.71 -14.44
N THR A 78 8.27 -5.14 -14.93
CA THR A 78 8.10 -5.44 -16.36
C THR A 78 8.25 -4.19 -17.22
N LEU A 79 7.72 -3.07 -16.75
CA LEU A 79 7.76 -1.78 -17.45
C LEU A 79 9.12 -1.11 -17.38
N THR A 80 9.94 -1.36 -16.34
CA THR A 80 11.22 -0.64 -16.15
C THR A 80 12.47 -1.47 -16.40
N ARG A 81 12.40 -2.82 -16.44
CA ARG A 81 13.60 -3.69 -16.54
C ARG A 81 14.50 -3.49 -17.77
N HIS A 82 14.04 -2.74 -18.77
CA HIS A 82 14.77 -2.50 -20.01
C HIS A 82 15.43 -1.12 -20.05
N LEU A 83 15.16 -0.26 -19.07
CA LEU A 83 15.77 1.07 -18.95
C LEU A 83 17.21 0.94 -18.44
N GLN A 84 18.11 1.73 -19.02
CA GLN A 84 19.51 1.86 -18.64
C GLN A 84 19.77 3.23 -17.99
N ASP A 85 20.96 3.41 -17.42
CA ASP A 85 21.37 4.68 -16.81
C ASP A 85 21.32 5.82 -17.84
N GLY A 86 20.46 6.80 -17.60
CA GLY A 86 20.23 7.94 -18.49
C GLY A 86 18.99 7.83 -19.37
N ASP A 87 18.33 6.67 -19.42
CA ASP A 87 17.05 6.50 -20.11
C ASP A 87 15.90 7.18 -19.33
N SER A 88 14.89 7.61 -20.07
CA SER A 88 13.61 8.08 -19.53
C SER A 88 12.45 7.50 -20.32
N ALA A 89 11.33 7.26 -19.64
CA ALA A 89 10.11 6.74 -20.26
C ALA A 89 8.87 7.27 -19.54
N ASP A 90 7.86 7.66 -20.31
CA ASP A 90 6.53 7.97 -19.77
C ASP A 90 5.74 6.68 -19.57
N ILE A 91 5.48 6.32 -18.31
CA ILE A 91 4.82 5.07 -17.93
C ILE A 91 3.50 5.37 -17.22
N SER A 92 2.42 4.69 -17.64
CA SER A 92 1.18 4.69 -16.86
C SER A 92 1.34 3.79 -15.62
N TRP A 93 1.67 4.40 -14.49
CA TRP A 93 1.95 3.67 -13.26
C TRP A 93 0.68 3.09 -12.63
N PRO A 94 0.66 1.81 -12.24
CA PRO A 94 -0.48 1.21 -11.56
C PRO A 94 -0.54 1.69 -10.11
N ILE A 95 -1.22 2.81 -9.87
CA ILE A 95 -1.38 3.42 -8.54
C ILE A 95 -2.69 2.95 -7.89
N PRO A 96 -2.64 2.32 -6.71
CA PRO A 96 -3.83 2.08 -5.90
C PRO A 96 -4.56 3.39 -5.58
N LYS A 97 -5.87 3.46 -5.85
CA LYS A 97 -6.67 4.67 -5.64
C LYS A 97 -7.03 4.94 -4.17
N TYR A 98 -6.79 3.98 -3.28
CA TYR A 98 -7.27 4.01 -1.89
C TYR A 98 -6.17 3.58 -0.94
N ASN A 99 -6.19 4.12 0.29
CA ASN A 99 -5.24 3.75 1.35
C ASN A 99 -5.39 2.30 1.87
N ILE A 100 -6.42 1.57 1.43
CA ILE A 100 -6.67 0.15 1.75
C ILE A 100 -7.02 -0.56 0.46
N TYR A 101 -6.28 -1.63 0.12
CA TYR A 101 -6.50 -2.39 -1.11
C TYR A 101 -6.34 -3.91 -0.93
N PRO A 102 -7.35 -4.73 -1.26
CA PRO A 102 -8.66 -4.34 -1.77
C PRO A 102 -9.50 -3.67 -0.67
N LYS A 103 -10.50 -2.87 -1.06
CA LYS A 103 -11.33 -2.11 -0.11
C LYS A 103 -12.34 -2.99 0.66
N GLY A 104 -12.52 -4.25 0.24
CA GLY A 104 -13.65 -5.08 0.64
C GLY A 104 -14.94 -4.52 0.04
N GLU A 105 -15.55 -5.26 -0.88
CA GLU A 105 -16.84 -4.88 -1.48
C GLU A 105 -18.01 -5.28 -0.57
#